data_AF-A0A351HWS5-F1
#
_entry.id   AF-A0A351HWS5-F1
#
_cell.length_a   1.000
_cell.length_b   1.000
_cell.length_c   1.000
_cell.angle_alpha   90.00
_cell.angle_beta   90.00
_cell.angle_gamma   90.00
#
_symmetry.space_group_name_H-M   'P 1'
#
loop_
_entity.id
_entity.type
_entity.pdbx_description
1 polymer ?
#
loop_
_entity_poly.entity_id
_entity_poly.type
_entity_poly.pdbx_seq_one_letter_code
_entity_poly.pdbx_strand_id
1 'polypeptide(L)'
;MATSVNSSTSTLSSLSAKTGMAGLVSGLDTDSLVESLTSASRAKIAKSQQKVQTMEWKQAAYRNVSKTLKEFQSKYLDVLSTTNFRSTSMYNTVKSSSASTKISVSSTSAAMAGNITI
;
A
#
# COMPACT_ATOMS: atom_id res chain seq x y z
N MET A 1 63.54 -37.86 -50.26
CA MET A 1 62.53 -37.25 -49.37
C MET A 1 61.43 -38.30 -49.19
N ALA A 2 61.27 -38.84 -47.98
CA ALA A 2 60.52 -40.06 -47.70
C ALA A 2 59.00 -39.82 -47.60
N THR A 3 58.26 -40.88 -47.93
CA THR A 3 56.81 -41.03 -48.12
C THR A 3 56.01 -41.17 -46.83
N SER A 4 54.73 -40.75 -46.84
CA SER A 4 53.65 -41.54 -46.21
C SER A 4 52.28 -41.18 -46.77
N VAL A 5 51.60 -42.20 -47.31
CA VAL A 5 50.18 -42.22 -47.62
C VAL A 5 49.43 -42.69 -46.36
N ASN A 6 48.36 -42.02 -45.96
CA ASN A 6 47.55 -42.41 -44.81
C ASN A 6 46.11 -42.65 -45.25
N SER A 7 45.80 -43.93 -45.51
CA SER A 7 44.45 -44.44 -45.65
C SER A 7 44.09 -45.20 -44.39
N SER A 8 43.13 -44.69 -43.62
CA SER A 8 42.47 -45.44 -42.55
C SER A 8 40.99 -45.09 -42.53
N THR A 9 40.21 -45.89 -43.26
CA THR A 9 38.76 -46.01 -43.12
C THR A 9 38.51 -46.81 -41.84
N SER A 10 37.84 -46.22 -40.85
CA SER A 10 37.28 -46.97 -39.72
C SER A 10 35.85 -46.51 -39.46
N THR A 11 34.94 -47.30 -39.99
CA THR A 11 33.51 -47.33 -39.66
C THR A 11 33.33 -47.51 -38.15
N LEU A 12 32.79 -46.49 -37.48
CA LEU A 12 32.38 -46.60 -36.08
C LEU A 12 31.01 -47.28 -36.01
N SER A 13 31.04 -48.60 -35.89
CA SER A 13 29.92 -49.41 -35.45
C SER A 13 29.95 -49.54 -33.93
N SER A 14 29.00 -48.91 -33.23
CA SER A 14 28.43 -49.49 -32.01
C SER A 14 27.02 -48.97 -31.78
N LEU A 15 26.09 -49.89 -31.96
CA LEU A 15 24.67 -49.79 -31.66
C LEU A 15 24.47 -49.49 -30.17
N SER A 16 24.22 -48.23 -29.80
CA SER A 16 23.75 -47.89 -28.47
C SER A 16 22.22 -47.87 -28.44
N ALA A 17 21.66 -49.03 -28.12
CA ALA A 17 20.34 -49.28 -27.55
C ALA A 17 19.18 -48.39 -28.01
N LYS A 18 18.69 -48.66 -29.23
CA LYS A 18 17.26 -48.55 -29.54
C LYS A 18 16.52 -49.59 -28.67
N THR A 19 15.51 -49.16 -27.90
CA THR A 19 14.66 -49.99 -27.01
C THR A 19 15.09 -50.11 -25.54
N GLY A 20 15.51 -49.00 -24.91
CA GLY A 20 15.69 -48.92 -23.45
C GLY A 20 15.15 -47.64 -22.80
N MET A 21 14.36 -46.83 -23.52
CA MET A 21 13.95 -45.48 -23.10
C MET A 21 12.45 -45.24 -23.37
N ALA A 22 11.60 -46.24 -23.15
CA ALA A 22 10.14 -46.10 -23.29
C ALA A 22 9.39 -46.28 -21.95
N GLY A 23 10.08 -46.64 -20.87
CA GLY A 23 9.51 -46.87 -19.54
C GLY A 23 9.89 -45.86 -18.45
N LEU A 24 10.77 -44.88 -18.76
CA LEU A 24 11.14 -43.77 -17.87
C LEU A 24 10.67 -42.40 -18.42
N VAL A 25 9.97 -42.40 -19.56
CA VAL A 25 9.59 -41.21 -20.34
C VAL A 25 8.18 -40.69 -20.02
N SER A 26 7.56 -41.14 -18.92
CA SER A 26 6.29 -40.57 -18.46
C SER A 26 6.44 -39.57 -17.31
N GLY A 27 7.67 -39.32 -16.82
CA GLY A 27 7.94 -38.45 -15.67
C GLY A 27 9.07 -37.44 -15.88
N LEU A 28 9.55 -37.26 -17.12
CA LEU A 28 10.60 -36.30 -17.44
C LEU A 28 9.95 -35.01 -17.96
N ASP A 29 9.70 -34.11 -17.02
CA ASP A 29 9.79 -32.66 -17.22
C ASP A 29 8.73 -31.95 -18.10
N THR A 30 7.58 -32.55 -18.39
CA THR A 30 6.49 -31.78 -19.04
C THR A 30 5.90 -30.73 -18.10
N ASP A 31 5.64 -31.09 -16.84
CA ASP A 31 5.14 -30.15 -15.83
C ASP A 31 6.17 -29.08 -15.49
N SER A 32 7.47 -29.40 -15.44
CA SER A 32 8.50 -28.41 -15.12
C SER A 32 8.88 -27.54 -16.35
N LEU A 33 8.69 -28.04 -17.57
CA LEU A 33 8.68 -27.22 -18.80
C LEU A 33 7.46 -26.27 -18.85
N VAL A 34 6.26 -26.74 -18.50
CA VAL A 34 5.06 -25.91 -18.39
C VAL A 34 5.19 -24.91 -17.26
N GLU A 35 5.74 -25.32 -16.12
CA GLU A 35 6.00 -24.48 -14.96
C GLU A 35 7.01 -23.39 -15.30
N SER A 36 8.09 -23.72 -16.01
CA SER A 36 9.09 -22.74 -16.45
C SER A 36 8.53 -21.77 -17.50
N LEU A 37 7.74 -22.24 -18.47
CA LEU A 37 7.05 -21.36 -19.43
C LEU A 37 6.00 -20.45 -18.77
N THR A 38 5.31 -20.97 -17.75
CA THR A 38 4.26 -20.22 -17.04
C THR A 38 4.84 -19.31 -15.96
N SER A 39 6.02 -19.63 -15.41
CA SER A 39 6.71 -18.84 -14.37
C SER A 39 7.00 -17.42 -14.83
N ALA A 40 7.46 -17.22 -16.08
CA ALA A 40 7.75 -15.91 -16.63
C ALA A 40 6.48 -15.06 -16.76
N SER A 41 5.38 -15.69 -17.18
CA SER A 41 4.07 -15.06 -17.27
C SER A 41 3.52 -14.69 -15.89
N ARG A 42 3.61 -15.61 -14.91
CA ARG A 42 3.23 -15.35 -13.51
C ARG A 42 4.08 -14.23 -12.89
N ALA A 43 5.37 -14.18 -13.17
CA ALA A 43 6.26 -13.12 -12.71
C ALA A 43 5.87 -11.75 -13.29
N LYS A 44 5.50 -11.69 -14.58
CA LYS A 44 5.00 -10.46 -15.22
C LYS A 44 3.67 -10.00 -14.59
N ILE A 45 2.75 -10.93 -14.33
CA ILE A 45 1.49 -10.65 -13.65
C ILE A 45 1.77 -10.13 -12.23
N ALA A 46 2.61 -10.81 -11.46
CA ALA A 46 2.98 -10.38 -10.10
C ALA A 46 3.58 -8.96 -10.07
N LYS A 47 4.46 -8.64 -11.04
CA LYS A 47 5.01 -7.28 -11.17
C LYS A 47 3.94 -6.23 -11.51
N SER A 48 2.96 -6.59 -12.34
CA SER A 48 1.82 -5.72 -12.63
C SER A 48 0.95 -5.50 -11.38
N GLN A 49 0.65 -6.57 -10.64
CA GLN A 49 -0.11 -6.51 -9.40
C GLN A 49 0.59 -5.65 -8.34
N GLN A 50 1.91 -5.78 -8.20
CA GLN A 50 2.70 -4.95 -7.28
C GLN A 50 2.62 -3.46 -7.64
N LYS A 51 2.64 -3.12 -8.93
CA LYS A 51 2.46 -1.73 -9.39
C LYS A 51 1.06 -1.22 -9.06
N VAL A 52 0.03 -2.01 -9.32
CA VAL A 52 -1.36 -1.68 -8.97
C VAL A 52 -1.46 -1.43 -7.48
N GLN A 53 -0.96 -2.35 -6.65
CA GLN A 53 -1.01 -2.21 -5.20
C GLN A 53 -0.33 -0.91 -4.71
N THR A 54 0.82 -0.59 -5.28
CA THR A 54 1.55 0.65 -4.95
C THR A 54 0.75 1.90 -5.34
N MET A 55 0.07 1.87 -6.49
CA MET A 55 -0.78 2.97 -6.96
C MET A 55 -2.03 3.13 -6.08
N GLU A 56 -2.65 2.02 -5.66
CA GLU A 56 -3.77 2.02 -4.73
C GLU A 56 -3.38 2.61 -3.37
N TRP A 57 -2.22 2.21 -2.82
CA TRP A 57 -1.71 2.78 -1.57
C TRP A 57 -1.46 4.27 -1.68
N LYS A 58 -0.89 4.74 -2.80
CA LYS A 58 -0.73 6.17 -3.07
C LYS A 58 -2.08 6.89 -3.13
N GLN A 59 -3.05 6.34 -3.85
CA GLN A 59 -4.39 6.92 -3.94
C GLN A 59 -5.08 6.98 -2.58
N ALA A 60 -4.99 5.92 -1.78
CA ALA A 60 -5.53 5.86 -0.44
C ALA A 60 -4.88 6.91 0.48
N ALA A 61 -3.56 7.07 0.41
CA ALA A 61 -2.84 8.11 1.15
C ALA A 61 -3.33 9.52 0.78
N TYR A 62 -3.47 9.83 -0.51
CA TYR A 62 -4.00 11.13 -0.95
C TYR A 62 -5.43 11.38 -0.47
N ARG A 63 -6.30 10.37 -0.55
CA ARG A 63 -7.67 10.44 -0.05
C ARG A 63 -7.71 10.68 1.46
N ASN A 64 -6.84 10.00 2.22
CA ASN A 64 -6.75 10.16 3.67
C ASN A 64 -6.33 11.59 4.04
N VAL A 65 -5.26 12.11 3.45
CA VAL A 65 -4.81 13.50 3.68
C VAL A 65 -5.91 14.50 3.33
N SER A 66 -6.59 14.31 2.20
CA SER A 66 -7.69 15.17 1.79
C SER A 66 -8.87 15.13 2.77
N LYS A 67 -9.17 13.97 3.35
CA LYS A 67 -10.20 13.80 4.38
C LYS A 67 -9.80 14.57 5.65
N THR A 68 -8.57 14.40 6.13
CA THR A 68 -8.06 15.13 7.30
C THR A 68 -8.10 16.65 7.08
N LEU A 69 -7.74 17.13 5.89
CA LEU A 69 -7.81 18.56 5.56
C LEU A 69 -9.25 19.09 5.58
N LYS A 70 -10.21 18.33 5.05
CA LYS A 70 -11.64 18.69 5.10
C LYS A 70 -12.18 18.70 6.53
N GLU A 71 -11.80 17.73 7.34
CA GLU A 71 -12.17 17.68 8.76
C GLU A 71 -11.60 18.87 9.52
N PHE A 72 -10.33 19.22 9.28
CA PHE A 72 -9.69 20.40 9.85
C PHE A 72 -10.42 21.69 9.44
N GLN A 73 -10.71 21.84 8.14
CA GLN A 73 -11.45 22.98 7.62
C GLN A 73 -12.82 23.09 8.29
N SER A 74 -13.60 22.01 8.29
CA SER A 74 -14.94 22.00 8.87
C SER A 74 -14.93 22.31 10.38
N LYS A 75 -13.91 21.83 11.11
CA LYS A 75 -13.85 22.03 12.55
C LYS A 75 -13.37 23.43 12.95
N TYR A 76 -12.38 23.97 12.25
CA TYR A 76 -11.65 25.17 12.70
C TYR A 76 -11.78 26.39 11.78
N LEU A 77 -12.11 26.20 10.50
CA LEU A 77 -12.20 27.29 9.53
C LEU A 77 -13.64 27.60 9.10
N ASP A 78 -14.57 26.67 9.28
CA ASP A 78 -16.00 26.92 9.08
C ASP A 78 -16.55 27.86 10.15
N VAL A 79 -17.11 28.99 9.74
CA VAL A 79 -17.64 30.05 10.61
C VAL A 79 -18.84 29.56 11.44
N LEU A 80 -19.53 28.52 10.98
CA LEU A 80 -20.65 27.92 11.70
C LEU A 80 -20.19 26.94 12.78
N SER A 81 -18.91 26.54 12.79
CA SER A 81 -18.36 25.66 13.82
C SER A 81 -18.19 26.40 15.15
N THR A 82 -18.55 25.72 16.24
CA THR A 82 -18.37 26.23 17.61
C THR A 82 -16.90 26.42 17.97
N THR A 83 -16.00 25.66 17.36
CA THR A 83 -14.54 25.75 17.54
C THR A 83 -13.84 26.47 16.39
N ASN A 84 -14.50 27.41 15.74
CA ASN A 84 -13.92 28.18 14.64
C ASN A 84 -12.90 29.21 15.14
N PHE A 85 -11.74 29.32 14.48
CA PHE A 85 -10.68 30.29 14.80
C PHE A 85 -11.06 31.76 14.60
N ARG A 86 -12.17 32.06 13.90
CA ARG A 86 -12.71 33.42 13.75
C ARG A 86 -13.77 33.73 14.81
N SER A 87 -14.23 32.73 15.56
CA SER A 87 -15.22 32.92 16.63
C SER A 87 -14.56 33.49 17.88
N THR A 88 -14.99 34.69 18.28
CA THR A 88 -14.55 35.33 19.54
C THR A 88 -14.86 34.45 20.75
N SER A 89 -15.92 33.65 20.70
CA SER A 89 -16.33 32.75 21.78
C SER A 89 -15.31 31.64 22.05
N MET A 90 -14.53 31.19 21.05
CA MET A 90 -13.51 30.16 21.28
C MET A 90 -12.33 30.67 22.11
N TYR A 91 -12.07 31.98 22.07
CA TYR A 91 -11.01 32.61 22.84
C TYR A 91 -11.51 33.20 24.16
N ASN A 92 -12.78 32.98 24.52
CA ASN A 92 -13.29 33.43 25.80
C ASN A 92 -12.64 32.64 26.95
N THR A 93 -11.75 33.29 27.68
CA THR A 93 -11.04 32.73 28.85
C THR A 93 -11.82 32.87 30.15
N VAL A 94 -12.89 33.67 30.15
CA VAL A 94 -13.72 33.90 31.34
C VAL A 94 -14.82 32.85 31.40
N LYS A 95 -14.78 32.01 32.43
CA LYS A 95 -15.80 31.00 32.72
C LYS A 95 -16.65 31.46 33.89
N SER A 96 -17.97 31.36 33.76
CA SER A 96 -18.90 31.60 34.86
C SER A 96 -19.05 30.34 35.71
N SER A 97 -18.92 30.48 37.03
CA SER A 97 -19.36 29.48 38.00
C SER A 97 -20.24 30.14 39.06
N SER A 98 -21.19 29.37 39.60
CA SER A 98 -22.09 29.80 40.66
C SER A 98 -21.96 28.84 41.84
N ALA A 99 -21.97 29.38 43.06
CA ALA A 99 -21.95 28.58 44.28
C ALA A 99 -23.31 27.93 44.59
N SER A 100 -24.40 28.38 43.96
CA SER A 100 -25.76 27.90 44.21
C SER A 100 -26.40 27.31 42.96
N THR A 101 -27.06 26.16 43.10
CA THR A 101 -27.81 25.47 42.02
C THR A 101 -29.10 26.17 41.60
N LYS A 102 -29.55 27.15 42.38
CA LYS A 102 -30.75 27.97 42.10
C LYS A 102 -30.47 29.19 41.21
N ILE A 103 -29.20 29.48 40.89
CA ILE A 103 -28.79 30.65 40.10
C ILE A 103 -27.99 30.19 38.88
N SER A 104 -28.46 30.58 37.69
CA SER A 104 -27.75 30.38 36.42
C SER A 104 -26.96 31.62 36.05
N VAL A 105 -25.65 31.46 35.78
CA VAL A 105 -24.78 32.54 35.30
C VAL A 105 -24.19 32.14 33.96
N SER A 106 -24.22 33.06 33.00
CA SER A 106 -23.59 32.88 31.68
C SER A 106 -22.57 34.00 31.43
N SER A 107 -21.43 33.64 30.85
CA SER A 107 -20.36 34.57 30.48
C SER A 107 -20.47 34.89 29.00
N THR A 108 -20.41 36.17 28.67
CA THR A 108 -20.27 36.63 27.28
C THR A 108 -18.79 36.87 26.97
N SER A 109 -18.45 37.02 25.68
CA SER A 109 -17.07 37.29 25.24
C SER A 109 -16.49 38.63 25.73
N ALA A 110 -17.34 39.52 26.26
CA ALA A 110 -16.95 40.80 26.84
C ALA A 110 -16.93 40.79 28.38
N ALA A 111 -17.19 39.64 29.01
CA ALA A 111 -17.19 39.54 30.47
C ALA A 111 -15.78 39.77 31.03
N MET A 112 -15.69 40.61 32.06
CA MET A 112 -14.46 40.83 32.81
C MET A 112 -14.38 39.86 33.98
N ALA A 113 -13.17 39.42 34.32
CA ALA A 113 -12.95 38.57 35.48
C ALA A 113 -13.28 39.35 36.78
N GLY A 114 -14.16 38.77 37.61
CA GLY A 114 -14.56 39.37 38.88
C GLY A 114 -15.61 38.51 39.59
N ASN A 115 -15.78 38.76 40.89
CA ASN A 115 -16.80 38.12 41.72
C ASN A 115 -18.00 39.05 41.89
N ILE A 116 -19.21 38.50 41.69
CA ILE A 116 -20.47 39.19 41.93
C ILE A 116 -21.16 38.47 43.08
N THR A 117 -21.46 39.21 44.16
CA THR A 117 -22.23 38.72 45.31
C THR A 117 -23.68 39.18 45.14
N ILE A 118 -24.61 38.22 45.14
CA ILE A 118 -26.05 38.41 44.99
C ILE A 118 -26.73 37.79 46.20
#